data_AF-A0AAD5FA01-F1
#
_entry.id   AF-A0AAD5FA01-F1
#
_cell.length_a   1.000
_cell.length_b   1.000
_cell.length_c   1.000
_cell.angle_alpha   90.00
_cell.angle_beta   90.00
_cell.angle_gamma   90.00
#
_symmetry.space_group_name_H-M   'P 1'
#
loop_
_entity.id
_entity.type
_entity.pdbx_description
1 polymer ?
#
loop_
_entity_poly.entity_id
_entity_poly.type
_entity_poly.pdbx_seq_one_letter_code
_entity_poly.pdbx_strand_id
1 'polypeptide(L)'
;VSSGYLVVVFVYVTEFTGSKVRTWTSMHVHAAFAIGVMVVALVGYLVRVWWLYQIILTLSTSPFLLYCWTFPETPFFLMAKGRHQEMQELLNTMAQWNGLEPRLK
;
A
#
# COMPACT_ATOMS: atom_id res chain seq x y z
N VAL A 1 -17.69 0.94 -6.86
CA VAL A 1 -17.03 2.14 -6.29
C VAL A 1 -15.73 1.86 -5.53
N SER A 2 -15.28 0.61 -5.37
CA SER A 2 -14.03 0.26 -4.66
C SER A 2 -12.75 0.18 -5.54
N SER A 3 -12.86 0.39 -6.86
CA SER A 3 -11.75 0.14 -7.79
C SER A 3 -10.59 1.14 -7.69
N GLY A 4 -10.82 2.37 -7.23
CA GLY A 4 -9.77 3.40 -7.15
C GLY A 4 -8.63 3.00 -6.21
N TYR A 5 -8.96 2.54 -5.01
CA TYR A 5 -7.97 2.11 -4.01
C TYR A 5 -7.08 0.97 -4.50
N LEU A 6 -7.68 -0.07 -5.12
CA LEU A 6 -6.93 -1.23 -5.59
C LEU A 6 -5.90 -0.85 -6.67
N VAL A 7 -6.27 0.05 -7.57
CA VAL A 7 -5.34 0.56 -8.60
C VAL A 7 -4.22 1.37 -7.95
N VAL A 8 -4.53 2.26 -7.01
CA VAL A 8 -3.54 3.09 -6.32
C VAL A 8 -2.56 2.22 -5.54
N VAL A 9 -3.03 1.24 -4.77
CA VAL A 9 -2.15 0.33 -4.01
C VAL A 9 -1.29 -0.52 -4.93
N PHE A 10 -1.88 -1.04 -6.01
CA PHE A 10 -1.12 -1.81 -6.99
C PHE A 10 0.01 -0.97 -7.59
N VAL A 11 -0.29 0.24 -8.07
CA VAL A 11 0.71 1.15 -8.63
C VAL A 11 1.77 1.47 -7.57
N TYR A 12 1.37 1.90 -6.38
CA TYR A 12 2.27 2.22 -5.28
C TYR A 12 3.25 1.08 -5.02
N VAL A 13 2.74 -0.13 -4.73
CA VAL A 13 3.58 -1.30 -4.42
C VAL A 13 4.51 -1.66 -5.58
N THR A 14 4.02 -1.62 -6.83
CA THR A 14 4.84 -1.97 -8.00
C THR A 14 5.89 -0.93 -8.34
N GLU A 15 5.71 0.33 -7.98
CA GLU A 15 6.71 1.39 -8.17
C GLU A 15 7.87 1.27 -7.17
N PHE A 16 7.63 0.77 -5.96
CA PHE A 16 8.68 0.45 -4.98
C PHE A 16 9.36 -0.91 -5.23
N THR A 17 8.72 -1.78 -6.02
CA THR A 17 9.18 -3.16 -6.22
C THR A 17 9.95 -3.30 -7.54
N GLY A 18 11.14 -3.90 -7.50
CA GLY A 18 11.92 -4.19 -8.70
C GLY A 18 11.24 -5.21 -9.64
N SER A 19 11.55 -5.15 -10.93
CA SER A 19 10.92 -5.98 -11.98
C SER A 19 10.91 -7.49 -11.67
N LYS A 20 11.96 -8.01 -11.03
CA LYS A 20 12.11 -9.44 -10.70
C LYS A 20 11.05 -9.98 -9.74
N VAL A 21 10.61 -9.17 -8.78
CA VAL A 21 9.67 -9.59 -7.72
C VAL A 21 8.26 -9.01 -7.91
N ARG A 22 8.08 -8.14 -8.91
CA ARG A 22 6.84 -7.40 -9.16
C ARG A 22 5.59 -8.29 -9.27
N THR A 23 5.68 -9.41 -10.00
CA THR A 23 4.54 -10.35 -10.16
C THR A 23 4.19 -11.03 -8.83
N TRP A 24 5.20 -11.40 -8.05
CA TRP A 24 4.96 -12.05 -6.76
C TRP A 24 4.33 -11.06 -5.77
N THR A 25 4.82 -9.83 -5.74
CA THR A 25 4.25 -8.78 -4.87
C THR A 25 2.83 -8.39 -5.28
N SER A 26 2.52 -8.31 -6.57
CA SER A 26 1.15 -8.03 -7.01
C SER A 26 0.16 -9.14 -6.64
N MET A 27 0.59 -10.40 -6.70
CA MET A 27 -0.24 -11.53 -6.23
C MET A 27 -0.57 -11.40 -4.73
N HIS A 28 0.38 -10.93 -3.92
CA HIS A 28 0.14 -10.71 -2.48
C HIS A 28 -0.89 -9.61 -2.21
N VAL A 29 -0.88 -8.53 -2.99
CA VAL A 29 -1.90 -7.46 -2.90
C VAL A 29 -3.30 -8.04 -3.16
N HIS A 30 -3.45 -8.86 -4.20
CA HIS A 30 -4.74 -9.49 -4.51
C HIS A 30 -5.15 -10.54 -3.46
N ALA A 31 -4.20 -11.33 -2.95
CA ALA A 31 -4.46 -12.29 -1.89
C ALA A 31 -4.94 -11.59 -0.59
N ALA A 32 -4.28 -10.50 -0.20
CA ALA A 32 -4.68 -9.70 0.95
C ALA A 32 -6.10 -9.12 0.78
N PHE A 33 -6.46 -8.68 -0.42
CA PHE A 33 -7.82 -8.24 -0.72
C PHE A 33 -8.84 -9.37 -0.57
N ALA A 34 -8.56 -10.57 -1.09
CA ALA A 34 -9.44 -11.72 -0.95
C ALA A 34 -9.66 -12.11 0.52
N ILE A 35 -8.58 -12.13 1.32
CA ILE A 35 -8.67 -12.35 2.77
C ILE A 35 -9.55 -11.29 3.44
N GLY A 36 -9.37 -10.02 3.09
CA GLY A 36 -10.21 -8.93 3.60
C GLY A 36 -11.69 -9.15 3.31
N VAL A 37 -12.05 -9.55 2.08
CA VAL A 37 -13.44 -9.87 1.72
C VAL A 37 -13.99 -11.04 2.52
N MET A 38 -13.18 -12.09 2.74
CA MET A 38 -13.59 -13.24 3.58
C MET A 38 -13.84 -12.82 5.03
N VAL A 39 -13.00 -11.96 5.60
CA VAL A 39 -13.17 -11.42 6.96
C VAL A 39 -14.46 -10.59 7.05
N VAL A 40 -14.72 -9.72 6.07
CA VAL A 40 -15.96 -8.93 6.02
C VAL A 40 -17.20 -9.84 5.99
N ALA A 41 -17.18 -10.88 5.18
CA ALA A 41 -18.27 -11.86 5.11
C ALA A 41 -18.48 -12.60 6.45
N LEU A 42 -17.38 -13.01 7.10
CA LEU A 42 -17.43 -13.67 8.41
C LEU A 42 -18.01 -12.75 9.49
N VAL A 43 -17.58 -11.49 9.55
CA VAL A 43 -18.10 -10.51 10.51
C VAL A 43 -19.59 -10.24 10.24
N GLY A 44 -20.01 -10.20 8.97
CA GLY A 44 -21.42 -10.02 8.60
C GLY A 44 -22.30 -11.21 8.96
N TYR A 45 -21.72 -12.41 9.01
CA TYR A 45 -22.41 -13.60 9.50
C TYR A 45 -22.60 -13.56 11.03
N LEU A 46 -21.57 -13.15 11.77
CA LEU A 46 -21.57 -13.10 13.24
C LEU A 46 -22.40 -11.94 13.80
N VAL A 47 -22.34 -10.76 13.16
CA VAL A 47 -22.99 -9.54 13.63
C VAL A 47 -24.20 -9.22 12.75
N ARG A 48 -25.40 -9.54 13.24
CA ARG A 48 -26.65 -9.29 12.52
C ARG A 48 -27.20 -7.87 12.68
N VAL A 49 -26.66 -7.13 13.65
CA VAL A 49 -27.05 -5.74 13.90
C VAL A 49 -26.26 -4.82 12.98
N TRP A 50 -26.95 -4.21 12.02
CA TRP A 50 -26.32 -3.46 10.91
C TRP A 50 -25.42 -2.30 11.38
N TRP A 51 -25.79 -1.57 12.44
CA TRP A 51 -24.99 -0.43 12.92
C TRP A 51 -23.72 -0.87 13.66
N LEU A 52 -23.78 -1.96 14.43
CA LEU A 52 -22.60 -2.57 15.05
C LEU A 52 -21.62 -3.07 13.99
N TYR A 53 -22.16 -3.71 12.95
CA TYR A 53 -21.37 -4.15 11.80
C TYR A 53 -20.62 -2.97 11.13
N GLN A 54 -21.30 -1.84 10.91
CA GLN A 54 -20.66 -0.64 10.36
C GLN A 54 -19.55 -0.10 11.28
N ILE A 55 -19.80 0.00 12.59
CA ILE A 55 -18.79 0.47 13.56
C ILE A 55 -17.56 -0.44 13.54
N ILE A 56 -17.74 -1.76 13.53
CA ILE A 56 -16.62 -2.71 13.50
C ILE A 56 -15.77 -2.53 12.23
N LEU A 57 -16.41 -2.38 11.07
CA LEU A 57 -15.70 -2.16 9.80
C LEU A 57 -14.96 -0.82 9.78
N THR A 58 -15.59 0.27 10.23
CA THR A 58 -14.94 1.58 10.32
C THR A 58 -13.77 1.56 11.31
N LEU A 59 -13.93 0.91 12.47
CA LEU A 59 -12.87 0.80 13.46
C LEU A 59 -11.71 -0.08 12.97
N SER A 60 -12.00 -1.13 12.20
CA SER A 60 -10.96 -1.96 11.60
C SER A 60 -10.18 -1.24 10.50
N THR A 61 -10.79 -0.26 9.82
CA THR A 61 -10.17 0.46 8.69
C THR A 61 -9.57 1.81 9.09
N SER A 62 -9.99 2.40 10.20
CA SER A 62 -9.51 3.72 10.64
C SER A 62 -8.00 3.81 10.93
N PRO A 63 -7.32 2.78 11.47
CA PRO A 63 -5.88 2.86 11.70
C PRO A 63 -5.09 2.98 10.40
N PHE A 64 -5.60 2.44 9.30
CA PHE A 64 -4.98 2.54 7.98
C PHE A 64 -4.92 4.00 7.51
N LEU A 65 -5.96 4.80 7.76
CA LEU A 65 -5.97 6.22 7.40
C LEU A 65 -4.90 7.02 8.15
N LEU A 66 -4.66 6.69 9.42
CA LEU A 66 -3.60 7.32 10.20
C LEU A 66 -2.22 6.94 9.67
N TYR A 67 -2.05 5.67 9.30
CA TYR A 67 -0.78 5.17 8.77
C TYR A 67 -0.48 5.70 7.36
N CYS A 68 -1.50 6.00 6.55
CA CYS A 68 -1.35 6.58 5.21
C CYS A 68 -0.51 7.85 5.19
N TRP A 69 -0.55 8.69 6.23
CA TRP A 69 0.22 9.94 6.28
C TRP A 69 1.73 9.70 6.42
N THR A 70 2.13 8.54 6.94
CA THR A 70 3.55 8.21 7.17
C THR A 70 4.24 7.59 5.95
N PHE A 71 3.47 7.16 4.95
CA PHE A 71 4.04 6.54 3.76
C PHE A 71 4.78 7.58 2.90
N PRO A 72 5.99 7.26 2.42
CA PRO A 72 6.67 8.11 1.47
C PRO A 72 5.92 8.14 0.13
N GLU A 73 6.05 9.25 -0.58
CA GLU A 73 5.62 9.38 -1.98
C GLU A 73 6.40 8.43 -2.89
N THR A 74 5.82 8.02 -4.02
CA THR A 74 6.51 7.08 -4.92
C THR A 74 7.66 7.74 -5.68
N PRO A 75 8.74 7.01 -6.00
CA PRO A 75 9.91 7.58 -6.68
C PRO A 75 9.56 8.16 -8.06
N PHE A 76 8.66 7.50 -8.81
CA PHE A 76 8.22 7.99 -10.12
C PHE A 76 7.34 9.24 -10.02
N PHE A 77 6.49 9.33 -8.99
CA PHE A 77 5.70 10.54 -8.76
C PHE A 77 6.59 11.74 -8.41
N LEU A 78 7.60 11.55 -7.55
CA LEU A 78 8.57 12.59 -7.23
C LEU A 78 9.37 13.02 -8.46
N MET A 79 9.77 12.05 -9.32
CA MET A 79 10.43 12.33 -10.60
C MET A 79 9.53 13.16 -11.53
N ALA A 80 8.25 12.80 -11.67
CA ALA A 80 7.29 13.52 -12.52
C ALA A 80 7.03 14.95 -12.02
N LYS A 81 7.11 15.20 -10.71
CA LYS A 81 7.01 16.54 -10.11
C LYS A 81 8.32 17.35 -10.17
N GLY A 82 9.41 16.80 -10.69
CA GLY A 82 10.72 17.47 -10.72
C GLY A 82 11.41 17.56 -9.34
N ARG A 83 10.93 16.82 -8.33
CA ARG A 83 11.48 16.81 -6.96
C ARG A 83 12.65 15.82 -6.87
N HIS A 84 13.72 16.09 -7.62
CA HIS A 84 14.83 15.16 -7.77
C HIS A 84 15.61 14.91 -6.47
N GLN A 85 15.74 15.90 -5.58
CA GLN A 85 16.45 15.74 -4.30
C GLN A 85 15.75 14.73 -3.37
N GLU A 86 14.43 14.85 -3.20
CA GLU A 86 13.67 13.93 -2.35
C GLU A 86 13.60 12.52 -2.92
N MET A 87 13.46 12.41 -4.25
CA MET A 87 13.53 11.13 -4.95
C MET A 87 14.89 10.45 -4.68
N GLN A 88 15.97 11.22 -4.72
CA GLN A 88 17.33 10.75 -4.49
C GLN A 88 17.53 10.28 -3.04
N GLU A 89 17.05 11.03 -2.05
CA GLU A 89 17.07 10.63 -0.63
C GLU A 89 16.27 9.35 -0.38
N LEU A 90 15.11 9.23 -1.01
CA LEU A 90 14.27 8.04 -0.94
C LEU A 90 14.98 6.81 -1.53
N LEU A 91 15.56 6.93 -2.73
CA LEU A 91 16.31 5.84 -3.37
C LEU A 91 17.56 5.44 -2.57
N ASN A 92 18.27 6.41 -1.97
CA ASN A 92 19.40 6.14 -1.10
C ASN A 92 18.99 5.34 0.14
N THR A 93 17.85 5.69 0.75
CA THR A 93 17.29 4.93 1.88
C THR A 93 16.94 3.50 1.47
N MET A 94 16.30 3.33 0.30
CA MET A 94 16.01 1.99 -0.24
C MET A 94 17.28 1.19 -0.54
N ALA A 95 18.33 1.82 -1.08
CA ALA A 95 19.61 1.16 -1.35
C ALA A 95 20.24 0.66 -0.05
N GLN A 96 20.27 1.49 1.00
CA GLN A 96 20.78 1.11 2.32
C GLN A 96 20.02 -0.07 2.92
N TRP A 97 18.69 -0.08 2.82
CA TRP A 97 17.86 -1.19 3.31
C TRP A 97 18.11 -2.50 2.55
N ASN A 98 18.48 -2.42 1.28
CA ASN A 98 18.86 -3.57 0.46
C ASN A 98 20.34 -3.94 0.58
N GLY A 99 21.12 -3.28 1.45
CA GLY A 99 22.56 -3.52 1.60
C GLY A 99 23.40 -3.10 0.38
N LEU A 100 22.89 -2.19 -0.44
CA LEU A 100 23.57 -1.66 -1.62
C LEU A 100 24.15 -0.27 -1.33
N GLU A 101 25.33 0.03 -1.89
CA GLU A 101 25.90 1.37 -1.78
C GLU A 101 25.07 2.41 -2.57
N PRO A 102 24.83 3.61 -2.00
CA PRO A 102 24.14 4.69 -2.70
C PRO A 102 25.00 5.19 -3.87
N ARG A 103 24.69 4.74 -5.09
CA ARG A 103 25.52 4.98 -6.29
C ARG A 103 25.16 6.26 -7.04
N LEU A 104 23.95 6.78 -6.83
CA LEU A 104 23.43 7.92 -7.58
C LEU A 104 23.95 9.21 -6.90
N LYS A 105 24.69 10.05 -7.63
CA LYS A 105 25.13 11.40 -7.26
C LYS A 105 24.67 12.38 -8.31
#